data_AF-A0A7S4GMZ9-F1
#
_entry.id   AF-A0A7S4GMZ9-F1
#
_cell.length_a   1.000
_cell.length_b   1.000
_cell.length_c   1.000
_cell.angle_alpha   90.00
_cell.angle_beta   90.00
_cell.angle_gamma   90.00
#
_symmetry.space_group_name_H-M   'P 1'
#
loop_
_entity.id
_entity.type
_entity.pdbx_description
1 polymer ?
#
loop_
_entity_poly.entity_id
_entity_poly.type
_entity_poly.pdbx_seq_one_letter_code
_entity_poly.pdbx_strand_id
1 'polypeptide(L)'
;HASKILPVHYGANVYIRQKNYNLPDCSKLDGGGWKMWHPARDQLRGTQHYGSVSRNVHAPAWSIKFNKDHFNEFLFATGDCKKWLVAPKWSAQGQFANHRQVIKSSVSKRRYAARWYSRRRYPWEPWVTLRDWRHSWNKGMILYGEASYGNIHASKILPVHYGANVYIRQKNYNLPDCSKLDGGGWKMVRHVPAG
;
A
#
# COMPACT_ATOMS: atom_id res chain seq x y z
N HIS A 1 58.52 16.83 12.39
CA HIS A 1 57.94 18.08 11.81
C HIS A 1 57.02 17.71 10.64
N ALA A 2 56.00 18.55 10.42
CA ALA A 2 54.95 18.54 9.38
C ALA A 2 53.63 17.82 9.73
N SER A 3 52.65 18.65 10.11
CA SER A 3 51.21 18.36 10.23
C SER A 3 50.51 18.40 8.86
N LYS A 4 49.42 17.65 8.68
CA LYS A 4 48.31 17.97 7.76
C LYS A 4 47.05 17.10 7.99
N ILE A 5 46.04 17.73 8.61
CA ILE A 5 44.56 17.73 8.42
C ILE A 5 43.85 16.46 7.86
N LEU A 6 42.79 16.01 8.58
CA LEU A 6 41.85 14.89 8.32
C LEU A 6 40.98 15.02 7.05
N PRO A 7 40.41 13.91 6.53
CA PRO A 7 38.96 13.91 6.26
C PRO A 7 38.18 12.60 6.55
N VAL A 8 37.03 12.78 7.21
CA VAL A 8 35.65 12.27 6.97
C VAL A 8 35.38 10.78 6.59
N HIS A 9 34.46 10.18 7.36
CA HIS A 9 33.84 8.85 7.26
C HIS A 9 33.29 8.41 5.88
N TYR A 10 33.33 7.09 5.59
CA TYR A 10 32.37 6.41 4.69
C TYR A 10 31.93 5.07 5.29
N GLY A 11 30.62 4.89 5.44
CA GLY A 11 29.97 3.69 5.98
C GLY A 11 29.79 2.57 4.95
N ALA A 12 29.56 1.35 5.43
CA ALA A 12 29.23 0.19 4.62
C ALA A 12 27.70 0.09 4.39
N ASN A 13 27.28 -0.02 3.14
CA ASN A 13 25.89 -0.33 2.76
C ASN A 13 25.83 -1.72 2.12
N VAL A 14 24.89 -2.56 2.59
CA VAL A 14 24.60 -3.87 2.00
C VAL A 14 23.49 -3.72 0.97
N TYR A 15 23.71 -4.19 -0.25
CA TYR A 15 22.70 -4.28 -1.31
C TYR A 15 22.38 -5.75 -1.60
N ILE A 16 21.10 -6.13 -1.64
CA ILE A 16 20.68 -7.45 -2.12
C ILE A 16 19.98 -7.29 -3.48
N ARG A 17 20.63 -7.81 -4.52
CA ARG A 17 20.09 -7.95 -5.88
C ARG A 17 19.16 -9.16 -5.93
N GLN A 18 17.88 -8.97 -6.25
CA GLN A 18 17.00 -10.10 -6.54
C GLN A 18 17.03 -10.40 -8.05
N LYS A 19 17.57 -11.58 -8.40
CA LYS A 19 17.53 -12.13 -9.76
C LYS A 19 16.08 -12.40 -10.18
N ASN A 20 15.72 -11.94 -11.37
CA ASN A 20 14.48 -12.33 -12.04
C ASN A 20 14.54 -13.83 -12.36
N TYR A 21 13.64 -14.62 -11.81
CA TYR A 21 13.35 -15.96 -12.29
C TYR A 21 12.06 -15.89 -13.11
N ASN A 22 12.14 -16.23 -14.39
CA ASN A 22 10.96 -16.57 -15.18
C ASN A 22 10.30 -17.78 -14.51
N LEU A 23 9.12 -17.60 -13.93
CA LEU A 23 8.35 -18.65 -13.30
C LEU A 23 7.06 -18.93 -14.11
N PRO A 24 6.57 -20.17 -14.10
CA PRO A 24 5.61 -20.66 -15.08
C PRO A 24 4.23 -20.02 -14.94
N ASP A 25 3.46 -20.04 -16.03
CA ASP A 25 2.06 -19.61 -16.08
C ASP A 25 1.19 -20.51 -15.18
N CYS A 26 0.82 -19.96 -14.02
CA CYS A 26 -0.01 -20.61 -13.02
C CYS A 26 -1.49 -20.20 -13.11
N SER A 27 -1.98 -19.74 -14.27
CA SER A 27 -3.39 -19.36 -14.52
C SER A 27 -4.44 -20.46 -14.28
N LYS A 28 -4.03 -21.65 -13.80
CA LYS A 28 -4.89 -22.83 -13.62
C LYS A 28 -4.95 -23.42 -12.21
N LEU A 29 -4.32 -22.82 -11.19
CA LEU A 29 -4.27 -23.48 -9.87
C LEU A 29 -5.34 -23.04 -8.85
N ASP A 30 -5.98 -21.87 -8.96
CA ASP A 30 -6.97 -21.42 -7.96
C ASP A 30 -8.22 -20.71 -8.52
N GLY A 31 -8.72 -21.10 -9.70
CA GLY A 31 -10.07 -20.70 -10.13
C GLY A 31 -10.31 -19.17 -10.20
N GLY A 32 -9.42 -18.46 -10.90
CA GLY A 32 -9.44 -17.02 -11.20
C GLY A 32 -10.76 -16.29 -10.90
N GLY A 33 -10.82 -15.61 -9.76
CA GLY A 33 -12.08 -15.08 -9.22
C GLY A 33 -11.98 -13.89 -8.26
N TRP A 34 -10.81 -13.30 -7.99
CA TRP A 34 -10.71 -12.19 -7.02
C TRP A 34 -11.15 -10.84 -7.62
N LYS A 35 -12.46 -10.69 -7.86
CA LYS A 35 -13.13 -9.44 -8.26
C LYS A 35 -13.65 -8.65 -7.05
N MET A 36 -13.07 -8.86 -5.86
CA MET A 36 -13.56 -8.29 -4.60
C MET A 36 -12.43 -7.61 -3.84
N TRP A 37 -12.73 -6.46 -3.24
CA TRP A 37 -11.81 -5.75 -2.34
C TRP A 37 -11.63 -6.49 -0.99
N HIS A 38 -10.88 -5.90 -0.06
CA HIS A 38 -10.55 -6.55 1.21
C HIS A 38 -11.83 -6.97 1.96
N PRO A 39 -11.87 -8.20 2.55
CA PRO A 39 -12.97 -8.63 3.42
C PRO A 39 -13.18 -7.76 4.66
N ALA A 40 -12.18 -6.93 5.00
CA ALA A 40 -12.24 -6.05 6.15
C ALA A 40 -13.47 -5.11 6.09
N ARG A 41 -14.00 -4.72 7.25
CA ARG A 41 -15.08 -3.73 7.45
C ARG A 41 -14.71 -2.76 8.57
N ASP A 42 -13.42 -2.62 8.85
CA ASP A 42 -12.89 -1.85 9.97
C ASP A 42 -12.55 -0.40 9.61
N GLN A 43 -12.90 0.05 8.41
CA GLN A 43 -12.66 1.39 7.89
C GLN A 43 -11.17 1.77 7.96
N LEU A 44 -10.32 0.82 7.56
CA LEU A 44 -8.85 0.87 7.59
C LEU A 44 -8.29 1.07 9.00
N ARG A 45 -9.05 0.80 10.07
CA ARG A 45 -8.57 0.93 11.44
C ARG A 45 -7.59 -0.18 11.81
N GLY A 46 -7.60 -1.30 11.09
CA GLY A 46 -6.67 -2.41 11.28
C GLY A 46 -6.98 -3.29 12.48
N THR A 47 -8.27 -3.40 12.85
CA THR A 47 -8.74 -4.21 13.97
C THR A 47 -9.09 -5.64 13.55
N GLN A 48 -9.26 -5.91 12.26
CA GLN A 48 -9.68 -7.22 11.76
C GLN A 48 -8.50 -8.10 11.32
N HIS A 49 -8.59 -9.39 11.70
CA HIS A 49 -7.67 -10.45 11.31
C HIS A 49 -8.41 -11.51 10.52
N TYR A 50 -7.84 -11.97 9.40
CA TYR A 50 -8.38 -13.06 8.59
C TYR A 50 -7.29 -13.64 7.67
N GLY A 51 -7.51 -14.87 7.20
CA GLY A 51 -6.59 -15.56 6.29
C GLY A 51 -5.25 -15.94 6.92
N SER A 52 -4.37 -16.54 6.10
CA SER A 52 -3.03 -16.95 6.50
C SER A 52 -1.99 -16.06 5.82
N VAL A 53 -1.05 -15.55 6.61
CA VAL A 53 0.07 -14.74 6.13
C VAL A 53 0.87 -15.53 5.09
N SER A 54 1.06 -14.94 3.91
CA SER A 54 1.82 -15.52 2.82
C SER A 54 2.56 -14.44 2.05
N ARG A 55 3.71 -14.75 1.43
CA ARG A 55 4.40 -13.85 0.48
C ARG A 55 4.10 -14.20 -0.99
N ASN A 56 3.33 -15.25 -1.22
CA ASN A 56 2.95 -15.68 -2.56
C ASN A 56 1.88 -14.75 -3.10
N VAL A 57 2.20 -14.00 -4.18
CA VAL A 57 1.27 -13.12 -4.88
C VAL A 57 0.05 -13.85 -5.45
N HIS A 58 -0.18 -15.14 -5.22
CA HIS A 58 -1.39 -15.89 -5.59
C HIS A 58 -2.14 -16.59 -4.42
N ALA A 59 -1.77 -16.37 -3.15
CA ALA A 59 -2.49 -16.90 -1.98
C ALA A 59 -4.02 -16.56 -1.91
N PRO A 60 -4.70 -16.70 -0.77
CA PRO A 60 -5.96 -15.99 -0.49
C PRO A 60 -5.77 -14.62 0.16
N ALA A 61 -6.83 -13.80 0.22
CA ALA A 61 -6.80 -12.52 0.95
C ALA A 61 -6.55 -12.72 2.46
N TRP A 62 -5.69 -11.88 3.05
CA TRP A 62 -5.36 -11.96 4.47
C TRP A 62 -5.05 -10.61 5.12
N SER A 63 -5.08 -10.59 6.46
CA SER A 63 -5.02 -9.39 7.29
C SER A 63 -4.54 -9.73 8.70
N ILE A 64 -3.50 -9.05 9.22
CA ILE A 64 -3.07 -9.09 10.64
C ILE A 64 -3.31 -7.79 11.39
N LYS A 65 -3.81 -7.81 12.62
CA LYS A 65 -4.12 -6.57 13.36
C LYS A 65 -2.92 -5.60 13.39
N PHE A 66 -3.17 -4.33 13.07
CA PHE A 66 -2.18 -3.25 13.09
C PHE A 66 -2.68 -2.01 13.86
N ASN A 67 -3.88 -2.09 14.43
CA ASN A 67 -4.49 -0.98 15.18
C ASN A 67 -3.70 -0.55 16.43
N LYS A 68 -2.80 -1.42 16.93
CA LYS A 68 -1.91 -1.15 18.05
C LYS A 68 -0.50 -0.74 17.63
N ASP A 69 -0.18 -0.79 16.34
CA ASP A 69 1.14 -0.45 15.85
C ASP A 69 1.35 1.07 15.81
N HIS A 70 2.57 1.49 16.12
CA HIS A 70 3.00 2.87 15.92
C HIS A 70 3.39 3.07 14.45
N PHE A 71 2.63 3.88 13.73
CA PHE A 71 2.89 4.26 12.34
C PHE A 71 2.19 5.58 12.02
N ASN A 72 2.67 6.26 10.97
CA ASN A 72 2.12 7.53 10.53
C ASN A 72 1.90 7.64 9.01
N GLU A 73 2.25 6.61 8.25
CA GLU A 73 1.96 6.52 6.81
C GLU A 73 1.42 5.17 6.40
N PHE A 74 0.55 5.21 5.38
CA PHE A 74 0.14 4.06 4.60
C PHE A 74 0.78 4.10 3.21
N LEU A 75 1.09 2.93 2.67
CA LEU A 75 1.30 2.68 1.25
C LEU A 75 0.21 1.73 0.77
N PHE A 76 -0.49 2.11 -0.28
CA PHE A 76 -1.41 1.25 -1.01
C PHE A 76 -0.78 0.96 -2.36
N ALA A 77 -0.71 -0.30 -2.77
CA ALA A 77 -0.07 -0.68 -4.02
C ALA A 77 -0.74 -1.90 -4.65
N THR A 78 -0.70 -1.98 -5.98
CA THR A 78 -1.02 -3.22 -6.69
C THR A 78 0.10 -4.24 -6.53
N GLY A 79 -0.19 -5.53 -6.75
CA GLY A 79 0.81 -6.61 -6.65
C GLY A 79 1.96 -6.49 -7.66
N ASP A 80 1.70 -5.88 -8.82
CA ASP A 80 2.74 -5.54 -9.82
C ASP A 80 3.47 -4.23 -9.55
N CYS A 81 3.14 -3.52 -8.46
CA CYS A 81 3.68 -2.22 -8.08
C CYS A 81 3.52 -1.10 -9.14
N LYS A 82 2.73 -1.26 -10.21
CA LYS A 82 2.53 -0.22 -11.23
C LYS A 82 1.61 0.90 -10.76
N LYS A 83 0.69 0.60 -9.85
CA LYS A 83 -0.19 1.59 -9.23
C LYS A 83 0.04 1.60 -7.75
N TRP A 84 0.36 2.77 -7.21
CA TRP A 84 0.62 2.92 -5.79
C TRP A 84 0.42 4.35 -5.32
N LEU A 85 0.09 4.54 -4.04
CA LEU A 85 0.13 5.85 -3.38
C LEU A 85 0.54 5.73 -1.93
N VAL A 86 1.20 6.78 -1.44
CA VAL A 86 1.57 6.97 -0.03
C VAL A 86 0.74 8.10 0.54
N ALA A 87 0.11 7.88 1.70
CA ALA A 87 -0.71 8.87 2.38
C ALA A 87 -0.43 8.84 3.89
N PRO A 88 -0.54 9.98 4.60
CA PRO A 88 -0.37 9.97 6.04
C PRO A 88 -1.58 9.31 6.70
N LYS A 89 -1.36 8.67 7.85
CA LYS A 89 -2.37 7.92 8.61
C LYS A 89 -3.63 8.74 8.86
N TRP A 90 -3.47 9.98 9.31
CA TRP A 90 -4.58 10.91 9.58
C TRP A 90 -5.42 11.22 8.33
N SER A 91 -4.84 11.11 7.13
CA SER A 91 -5.56 11.38 5.89
C SER A 91 -6.32 10.16 5.38
N ALA A 92 -5.78 8.96 5.57
CA ALA A 92 -6.43 7.72 5.15
C ALA A 92 -7.45 7.16 6.16
N GLN A 93 -7.33 7.51 7.45
CA GLN A 93 -8.24 7.06 8.51
C GLN A 93 -9.26 8.13 8.91
N GLY A 94 -10.35 7.68 9.53
CA GLY A 94 -11.43 8.53 10.04
C GLY A 94 -12.61 8.61 9.08
N GLN A 95 -13.55 9.51 9.39
CA GLN A 95 -14.75 9.73 8.60
C GLN A 95 -14.56 10.96 7.69
N PHE A 96 -14.77 10.80 6.38
CA PHE A 96 -14.56 11.87 5.41
C PHE A 96 -15.33 11.66 4.10
N ALA A 97 -15.56 12.77 3.40
CA ALA A 97 -16.17 12.81 2.05
C ALA A 97 -15.62 13.99 1.23
N ASN A 98 -14.30 14.24 1.35
CA ASN A 98 -13.61 15.41 0.85
C ASN A 98 -12.21 15.04 0.29
N HIS A 99 -11.45 16.06 -0.13
CA HIS A 99 -10.07 15.89 -0.60
C HIS A 99 -9.15 15.45 0.54
N ARG A 100 -8.39 14.38 0.31
CA ARG A 100 -7.43 13.78 1.23
C ARG A 100 -6.03 13.92 0.66
N GLN A 101 -5.05 14.16 1.53
CA GLN A 101 -3.67 14.38 1.15
C GLN A 101 -2.99 13.07 0.74
N VAL A 102 -2.33 13.13 -0.40
CA VAL A 102 -1.43 12.10 -0.91
C VAL A 102 -0.03 12.68 -0.92
N ILE A 103 0.92 11.97 -0.31
CA ILE A 103 2.32 12.39 -0.22
C ILE A 103 2.99 12.25 -1.59
N LYS A 104 2.79 11.10 -2.23
CA LYS A 104 3.28 10.75 -3.57
C LYS A 104 2.54 9.51 -4.09
N SER A 105 2.52 9.33 -5.40
CA SER A 105 1.90 8.18 -6.05
C SER A 105 2.57 7.85 -7.38
N SER A 106 2.13 6.76 -8.01
CA SER A 106 2.55 6.39 -9.36
C SER A 106 2.13 7.40 -10.44
N VAL A 107 1.19 8.31 -10.15
CA VAL A 107 0.73 9.35 -11.09
C VAL A 107 1.27 10.74 -10.76
N SER A 108 1.88 10.93 -9.60
CA SER A 108 2.52 12.19 -9.20
C SER A 108 3.60 11.98 -8.16
N LYS A 109 4.81 12.46 -8.47
CA LYS A 109 5.93 12.50 -7.50
C LYS A 109 5.78 13.64 -6.48
N ARG A 110 4.87 14.59 -6.71
CA ARG A 110 4.58 15.73 -5.82
C ARG A 110 3.33 15.46 -4.99
N ARG A 111 3.26 16.10 -3.82
CA ARG A 111 2.06 16.09 -2.96
C ARG A 111 0.86 16.62 -3.74
N TYR A 112 -0.28 15.99 -3.53
CA TYR A 112 -1.55 16.41 -4.11
C TYR A 112 -2.70 15.95 -3.21
N ALA A 113 -3.92 16.31 -3.58
CA ALA A 113 -5.10 15.79 -2.91
C ALA A 113 -6.04 15.09 -3.91
N ALA A 114 -6.72 14.06 -3.43
CA ALA A 114 -7.75 13.35 -4.18
C ALA A 114 -8.99 13.20 -3.30
N ARG A 115 -10.17 13.37 -3.89
CA ARG A 115 -11.44 13.19 -3.18
C ARG A 115 -11.68 11.73 -2.88
N TRP A 116 -11.71 11.38 -1.59
CA TRP A 116 -11.98 10.05 -1.08
C TRP A 116 -13.25 10.04 -0.22
N TYR A 117 -13.74 8.84 0.07
CA TYR A 117 -14.91 8.63 0.92
C TYR A 117 -14.62 7.58 1.98
N SER A 118 -15.02 7.87 3.21
CA SER A 118 -15.02 6.98 4.37
C SER A 118 -16.17 7.42 5.25
N ARG A 119 -17.37 6.90 4.99
CA ARG A 119 -18.60 7.34 5.66
C ARG A 119 -19.21 6.17 6.41
N ARG A 120 -19.61 6.42 7.65
CA ARG A 120 -20.03 5.42 8.64
C ARG A 120 -21.13 4.47 8.15
N ARG A 121 -22.01 4.93 7.25
CA ARG A 121 -23.11 4.13 6.71
C ARG A 121 -22.67 3.10 5.65
N TYR A 122 -21.44 3.19 5.13
CA TYR A 122 -20.96 2.35 4.03
C TYR A 122 -19.79 1.47 4.48
N PRO A 123 -20.03 0.17 4.75
CA PRO A 123 -18.98 -0.73 5.24
C PRO A 123 -17.91 -1.06 4.20
N TRP A 124 -18.12 -0.74 2.93
CA TRP A 124 -17.15 -0.92 1.84
C TRP A 124 -16.16 0.24 1.68
N GLU A 125 -16.28 1.26 2.52
CA GLU A 125 -15.36 2.41 2.58
C GLU A 125 -14.36 2.24 3.74
N PRO A 126 -13.12 2.77 3.64
CA PRO A 126 -12.70 3.86 2.76
C PRO A 126 -12.46 3.48 1.30
N TRP A 127 -12.71 4.41 0.39
CA TRP A 127 -12.19 4.38 -0.98
C TRP A 127 -10.90 5.18 -1.06
N VAL A 128 -9.78 4.53 -1.37
CA VAL A 128 -8.49 5.20 -1.62
C VAL A 128 -8.19 5.16 -3.10
N THR A 129 -8.03 6.33 -3.72
CA THR A 129 -7.94 6.45 -5.19
C THR A 129 -6.82 7.39 -5.63
N LEU A 130 -6.22 7.11 -6.79
CA LEU A 130 -5.11 7.91 -7.36
C LEU A 130 -5.54 9.31 -7.83
N ARG A 131 -6.82 9.48 -8.17
CA ARG A 131 -7.49 10.74 -8.54
C ARG A 131 -8.80 10.83 -7.78
N ASP A 132 -9.58 11.89 -7.96
CA ASP A 132 -10.91 11.97 -7.35
C ASP A 132 -11.74 10.72 -7.65
N TRP A 133 -12.46 10.23 -6.64
CA TRP A 133 -13.23 8.99 -6.74
C TRP A 133 -14.16 8.95 -7.96
N ARG A 134 -14.85 10.07 -8.26
CA ARG A 134 -15.74 10.20 -9.44
C ARG A 134 -15.02 9.99 -10.78
N HIS A 135 -13.72 10.27 -10.84
CA HIS A 135 -12.90 10.04 -12.03
C HIS A 135 -12.20 8.67 -12.02
N SER A 136 -12.29 7.92 -10.92
CA SER A 136 -11.52 6.70 -10.69
C SER A 136 -12.34 5.41 -10.75
N TRP A 137 -13.65 5.49 -10.46
CA TRP A 137 -14.50 4.32 -10.19
C TRP A 137 -14.55 3.27 -11.31
N ASN A 138 -14.37 3.67 -12.56
CA ASN A 138 -14.35 2.77 -13.72
C ASN A 138 -13.03 2.79 -14.52
N LYS A 139 -11.99 3.49 -14.03
CA LYS A 139 -10.72 3.69 -14.73
C LYS A 139 -9.54 2.89 -14.17
N GLY A 140 -9.79 1.96 -13.24
CA GLY A 140 -8.74 1.16 -12.61
C GLY A 140 -7.77 2.00 -11.76
N MET A 141 -8.28 3.02 -11.07
CA MET A 141 -7.48 3.96 -10.26
C MET A 141 -7.77 3.86 -8.75
N ILE A 142 -8.53 2.85 -8.33
CA ILE A 142 -8.84 2.57 -6.92
C ILE A 142 -7.78 1.63 -6.36
N LEU A 143 -7.21 1.93 -5.20
CA LEU A 143 -6.15 1.15 -4.55
C LEU A 143 -6.59 0.52 -3.22
N TYR A 144 -7.78 0.85 -2.72
CA TYR A 144 -8.35 0.23 -1.53
C TYR A 144 -9.88 0.36 -1.53
N GLY A 145 -10.51 -0.68 -1.01
CA GLY A 145 -11.92 -0.78 -0.66
C GLY A 145 -12.12 -1.90 0.36
N GLU A 146 -13.31 -2.00 0.92
CA GLU A 146 -13.66 -2.93 1.99
C GLU A 146 -14.93 -3.73 1.70
N ALA A 147 -15.33 -4.56 2.66
CA ALA A 147 -16.53 -5.41 2.69
C ALA A 147 -16.66 -6.36 1.51
N SER A 148 -15.53 -6.80 0.94
CA SER A 148 -15.51 -7.60 -0.29
C SER A 148 -16.25 -6.93 -1.45
N TYR A 149 -16.40 -5.59 -1.43
CA TYR A 149 -17.16 -4.88 -2.44
C TYR A 149 -16.47 -5.04 -3.80
N GLY A 150 -17.18 -5.59 -4.77
CA GLY A 150 -16.63 -5.96 -6.06
C GLY A 150 -17.10 -5.07 -7.21
N ASN A 151 -17.48 -5.71 -8.31
CA ASN A 151 -17.94 -5.05 -9.54
C ASN A 151 -16.83 -4.23 -10.22
N ILE A 152 -17.19 -3.20 -10.99
CA ILE A 152 -16.27 -2.39 -11.81
C ILE A 152 -15.15 -1.72 -11.01
N HIS A 153 -15.39 -1.50 -9.71
CA HIS A 153 -14.42 -0.93 -8.78
C HIS A 153 -13.20 -1.83 -8.56
N ALA A 154 -13.39 -3.14 -8.67
CA ALA A 154 -12.35 -4.15 -8.45
C ALA A 154 -11.90 -4.80 -9.77
N SER A 155 -12.85 -5.09 -10.68
CA SER A 155 -12.58 -5.84 -11.91
C SER A 155 -11.66 -5.12 -12.90
N LYS A 156 -11.56 -3.79 -12.81
CA LYS A 156 -10.67 -2.97 -13.65
C LYS A 156 -9.24 -2.87 -13.13
N ILE A 157 -8.94 -3.37 -11.92
CA ILE A 157 -7.62 -3.25 -11.33
C ILE A 157 -7.06 -4.57 -10.80
N LEU A 158 -7.81 -5.31 -9.98
CA LEU A 158 -7.26 -6.47 -9.26
C LEU A 158 -6.79 -7.60 -10.19
N PRO A 159 -7.55 -8.02 -11.22
CA PRO A 159 -7.11 -9.08 -12.12
C PRO A 159 -5.93 -8.68 -13.02
N VAL A 160 -5.78 -7.39 -13.32
CA VAL A 160 -4.77 -6.87 -14.25
C VAL A 160 -3.45 -6.55 -13.55
N HIS A 161 -3.50 -6.31 -12.24
CA HIS A 161 -2.36 -5.81 -11.47
C HIS A 161 -2.00 -6.68 -10.26
N TYR A 162 -2.35 -7.96 -10.31
CA TYR A 162 -1.96 -8.94 -9.29
C TYR A 162 -2.47 -8.59 -7.88
N GLY A 163 -3.73 -8.14 -7.78
CA GLY A 163 -4.36 -7.79 -6.51
C GLY A 163 -3.91 -6.43 -5.95
N ALA A 164 -4.10 -6.24 -4.65
CA ALA A 164 -3.76 -5.00 -3.95
C ALA A 164 -3.29 -5.26 -2.52
N ASN A 165 -2.36 -4.42 -2.06
CA ASN A 165 -1.62 -4.55 -0.82
C ASN A 165 -1.65 -3.24 -0.02
N VAL A 166 -1.66 -3.36 1.31
CA VAL A 166 -1.59 -2.24 2.25
C VAL A 166 -0.39 -2.43 3.17
N TYR A 167 0.45 -1.40 3.27
CA TYR A 167 1.62 -1.36 4.13
C TYR A 167 1.53 -0.14 5.07
N ILE A 168 2.17 -0.24 6.23
CA ILE A 168 2.30 0.85 7.20
C ILE A 168 3.77 1.14 7.49
N ARG A 169 4.11 2.41 7.79
CA ARG A 169 5.42 2.77 8.37
C ARG A 169 5.33 3.91 9.37
N GLN A 170 6.28 3.93 10.30
CA GLN A 170 6.57 5.10 11.14
C GLN A 170 7.73 5.88 10.50
N LYS A 171 7.46 7.09 10.02
CA LYS A 171 8.47 7.99 9.47
C LYS A 171 8.74 9.14 10.42
N ASN A 172 9.97 9.24 10.95
CA ASN A 172 10.37 10.36 11.79
C ASN A 172 10.63 11.59 10.91
N TYR A 173 9.78 12.61 11.06
CA TYR A 173 9.83 13.87 10.30
C TYR A 173 10.73 14.94 10.93
N ASN A 174 11.21 14.73 12.16
CA ASN A 174 12.18 15.59 12.84
C ASN A 174 13.47 14.81 13.11
N LEU A 175 14.61 15.47 12.82
CA LEU A 175 16.03 15.06 12.85
C LEU A 175 16.61 14.47 11.55
N PRO A 176 17.75 15.02 11.05
CA PRO A 176 18.52 14.43 9.96
C PRO A 176 19.28 13.23 10.52
N ASP A 177 19.01 12.06 9.94
CA ASP A 177 19.68 10.79 10.27
C ASP A 177 19.98 10.06 8.97
N CYS A 178 21.25 9.70 8.79
CA CYS A 178 21.79 9.05 7.60
C CYS A 178 21.41 7.56 7.50
N SER A 179 20.70 6.98 8.47
CA SER A 179 20.04 5.65 8.36
C SER A 179 18.90 5.59 7.32
N LYS A 180 18.58 6.74 6.70
CA LYS A 180 17.47 6.98 5.77
C LYS A 180 17.90 7.17 4.32
N LEU A 181 19.05 6.66 3.88
CA LEU A 181 19.32 6.55 2.44
C LEU A 181 18.25 5.64 1.80
N ASP A 182 17.49 6.22 0.86
CA ASP A 182 16.20 5.72 0.33
C ASP A 182 15.18 5.24 1.39
N GLY A 183 15.29 5.81 2.59
CA GLY A 183 14.30 5.75 3.65
C GLY A 183 14.08 4.38 4.29
N GLY A 184 15.14 3.62 4.60
CA GLY A 184 15.09 2.35 5.37
C GLY A 184 14.19 2.33 6.61
N GLY A 185 14.09 1.17 7.30
CA GLY A 185 13.20 0.96 8.46
C GLY A 185 11.98 0.07 8.19
N TRP A 186 12.06 -0.81 7.20
CA TRP A 186 10.91 -1.54 6.67
C TRP A 186 10.72 -2.91 7.36
N LYS A 187 9.61 -3.06 8.10
CA LYS A 187 9.10 -4.36 8.58
C LYS A 187 7.90 -4.77 7.74
N MET A 188 8.00 -5.90 7.04
CA MET A 188 6.93 -6.46 6.22
C MET A 188 5.88 -7.10 7.15
N VAL A 189 4.66 -6.54 7.17
CA VAL A 189 3.58 -6.98 8.07
C VAL A 189 2.37 -7.55 7.33
N ARG A 190 2.17 -7.20 6.05
CA ARG A 190 1.05 -7.70 5.25
C ARG A 190 1.38 -7.98 3.78
N HIS A 191 0.65 -8.89 3.16
CA HIS A 191 0.67 -9.23 1.73
C HIS A 191 -0.73 -9.74 1.35
N VAL A 192 -1.10 -9.67 0.08
CA VAL A 192 -2.31 -10.26 -0.48
C VAL A 192 -1.99 -10.60 -1.94
N PRO A 193 -2.68 -11.58 -2.50
CA PRO A 193 -2.41 -12.09 -3.82
C PRO A 193 -3.40 -11.70 -4.92
N ALA A 194 -2.89 -11.76 -6.14
CA ALA A 194 -3.52 -11.86 -7.45
C ALA A 194 -4.42 -13.09 -7.61
N GLY A 195 -5.56 -12.87 -8.26
CA GLY A 195 -6.45 -13.93 -8.70
C GLY A 195 -6.11 -14.43 -10.07
#